data_AF-A0A925KGG4-F1
#
_entry.id   AF-A0A925KGG4-F1
#
_cell.length_a   1.000
_cell.length_b   1.000
_cell.length_c   1.000
_cell.angle_alpha   90.00
_cell.angle_beta   90.00
_cell.angle_gamma   90.00
#
_symmetry.space_group_name_H-M   'P 1'
#
loop_
_entity.id
_entity.type
_entity.pdbx_description
1 polymer ?
#
loop_
_entity_poly.entity_id
_entity_poly.type
_entity_poly.pdbx_seq_one_letter_code
_entity_poly.pdbx_strand_id
1 'polypeptide(L)'
;MNALSRFSSRSAREWPAVRREAAFLARDRSVWAWWLVVLCLSVLAVSAGLSEVNQQRATIARLVEADRADRMAVLKAQKDWGGAAYYGFHLTFDPPSDFAFAALGRRDDAAWKHRVRMLALEGQIHERDAGHPVLALIGRFDFTFLAGFVLPLVLIVLLHDLRASERTAGRHDLLVATAGHSARLWHLRAALRAGGVFVCAALPLVVTGSLSGTTVSTLLMACALLLAYLLFWTGVCAALAAWRQTGEVILATLVALWILLGVVVPAAGRMAIDRAVPVPSGADIVMTQREAVNDAWDLPKTTTMAAFVERHPQWAAYAA
;
A
#
# COMPACT_ATOMS: atom_id res chain seq x y z
N MET A 1 11.57 -38.65 -34.11
CA MET A 1 10.15 -38.33 -34.36
C MET A 1 9.21 -38.76 -33.20
N ASN A 2 9.53 -38.48 -31.92
CA ASN A 2 8.69 -38.94 -30.79
C ASN A 2 8.47 -37.93 -29.64
N ALA A 3 9.01 -36.70 -29.74
CA ALA A 3 8.80 -35.66 -28.72
C ALA A 3 7.60 -34.74 -29.05
N LEU A 4 7.40 -34.41 -30.32
CA LEU A 4 6.34 -33.49 -30.77
C LEU A 4 4.92 -34.12 -30.73
N SER A 5 4.79 -35.43 -30.91
CA SER A 5 3.50 -36.15 -30.81
C SER A 5 3.00 -36.32 -29.36
N ARG A 6 3.90 -36.33 -28.37
CA ARG A 6 3.54 -36.34 -26.93
C ARG A 6 3.08 -34.98 -26.43
N PHE A 7 3.52 -33.88 -27.05
CA PHE A 7 3.10 -32.53 -26.67
C PHE A 7 1.70 -32.20 -27.22
N SER A 8 1.39 -32.60 -28.46
CA SER A 8 0.05 -32.37 -29.04
C SER A 8 -1.05 -33.26 -28.44
N SER A 9 -0.73 -34.48 -28.03
CA SER A 9 -1.69 -35.39 -27.38
C SER A 9 -1.97 -35.05 -25.90
N ARG A 10 -1.04 -34.34 -25.22
CA ARG A 10 -1.30 -33.75 -23.90
C ARG A 10 -2.30 -32.60 -24.03
N SER A 11 -2.03 -31.56 -24.81
CA SER A 11 -2.91 -30.38 -24.88
C SER A 11 -4.37 -30.70 -25.27
N ALA A 12 -4.59 -31.70 -26.14
CA ALA A 12 -5.93 -32.12 -26.57
C ALA A 12 -6.80 -32.74 -25.44
N ARG A 13 -6.20 -33.39 -24.42
CA ARG A 13 -6.92 -33.95 -23.26
C ARG A 13 -7.09 -32.95 -22.12
N GLU A 14 -6.42 -31.81 -22.18
CA GLU A 14 -6.40 -30.81 -21.11
C GLU A 14 -7.60 -29.87 -21.16
N TRP A 15 -8.01 -29.49 -22.37
CA TRP A 15 -9.15 -28.63 -22.60
C TRP A 15 -10.49 -29.19 -22.06
N PRO A 16 -10.81 -30.50 -22.21
CA PRO A 16 -12.00 -31.10 -21.60
C PRO A 16 -11.97 -31.08 -20.07
N ALA A 17 -10.81 -31.28 -19.45
CA ALA A 17 -10.66 -31.27 -17.99
C ALA A 17 -10.84 -29.87 -17.42
N VAL A 18 -10.22 -28.85 -18.03
CA VAL A 18 -10.41 -27.44 -17.66
C VAL A 18 -11.86 -27.02 -17.79
N ARG A 19 -12.50 -27.34 -18.92
CA ARG A 19 -13.93 -27.03 -19.14
C ARG A 19 -14.83 -27.70 -18.11
N ARG A 20 -14.56 -28.96 -17.76
CA ARG A 20 -15.35 -29.68 -16.74
C ARG A 20 -15.23 -29.04 -15.37
N GLU A 21 -14.01 -28.78 -14.90
CA GLU A 21 -13.81 -28.15 -13.58
C GLU A 21 -14.37 -26.71 -13.57
N ALA A 22 -14.24 -25.96 -14.66
CA ALA A 22 -14.86 -24.64 -14.80
C ALA A 22 -16.39 -24.70 -14.76
N ALA A 23 -17.01 -25.72 -15.39
CA ALA A 23 -18.45 -25.91 -15.33
C ALA A 23 -18.95 -26.30 -13.92
N PHE A 24 -18.17 -27.09 -13.18
CA PHE A 24 -18.46 -27.36 -11.77
C PHE A 24 -18.34 -26.11 -10.91
N LEU A 25 -17.26 -25.33 -11.10
CA LEU A 25 -17.05 -24.07 -10.39
C LEU A 25 -18.17 -23.06 -10.68
N ALA A 26 -18.63 -22.99 -11.93
CA ALA A 26 -19.70 -22.09 -12.34
C ALA A 26 -21.03 -22.38 -11.61
N ARG A 27 -21.22 -23.61 -11.10
CA ARG A 27 -22.42 -24.00 -10.33
C ARG A 27 -22.27 -23.76 -8.83
N ASP A 28 -21.06 -23.48 -8.35
CA ASP A 28 -20.79 -23.23 -6.94
C ASP A 28 -21.12 -21.78 -6.57
N ARG A 29 -22.30 -21.58 -5.98
CA ARG A 29 -22.79 -20.25 -5.59
C ARG A 29 -21.91 -19.58 -4.53
N SER A 30 -21.21 -20.37 -3.70
CA SER A 30 -20.35 -19.82 -2.65
C SER A 30 -19.13 -19.12 -3.25
N VAL A 31 -18.55 -19.68 -4.31
CA VAL A 31 -17.41 -19.10 -5.02
C VAL A 31 -17.81 -17.78 -5.69
N TRP A 32 -18.97 -17.76 -6.36
CA TRP A 32 -19.50 -16.53 -6.96
C TRP A 32 -19.77 -15.44 -5.94
N ALA A 33 -20.32 -15.79 -4.78
CA ALA A 33 -20.55 -14.84 -3.69
C ALA A 33 -19.22 -14.21 -3.22
N TRP A 34 -18.18 -15.02 -3.01
CA TRP A 34 -16.85 -14.51 -2.63
C TRP A 34 -16.19 -13.67 -3.72
N TRP A 35 -16.28 -14.06 -4.98
CA TRP A 35 -15.77 -13.25 -6.09
C TRP A 35 -16.51 -11.92 -6.22
N LEU A 36 -17.83 -11.90 -6.01
CA LEU A 36 -18.61 -10.67 -5.98
C LEU A 36 -18.18 -9.79 -4.81
N VAL A 37 -17.97 -10.36 -3.61
CA VAL A 37 -17.46 -9.62 -2.45
C VAL A 37 -16.09 -9.01 -2.77
N VAL A 38 -15.16 -9.77 -3.35
CA VAL A 38 -13.85 -9.23 -3.78
C VAL A 38 -14.03 -8.09 -4.76
N LEU A 39 -14.86 -8.26 -5.79
CA LEU A 39 -15.12 -7.23 -6.78
C LEU A 39 -15.67 -5.94 -6.13
N CYS A 40 -16.68 -6.06 -5.27
CA CYS A 40 -17.28 -4.93 -4.56
C CYS A 40 -16.26 -4.23 -3.67
N LEU A 41 -15.47 -4.97 -2.90
CA LEU A 41 -14.44 -4.41 -2.04
C LEU A 41 -13.30 -3.76 -2.84
N SER A 42 -12.92 -4.32 -3.99
CA SER A 42 -11.92 -3.72 -4.89
C SER A 42 -12.42 -2.44 -5.53
N VAL A 43 -13.68 -2.39 -5.99
CA VAL A 43 -14.30 -1.14 -6.48
C VAL A 43 -14.36 -0.10 -5.36
N LEU A 44 -14.76 -0.49 -4.14
CA LEU A 44 -14.82 0.40 -2.99
C LEU A 44 -13.44 0.98 -2.65
N ALA A 45 -12.41 0.13 -2.51
CA ALA A 45 -11.06 0.55 -2.16
C ALA A 45 -10.47 1.53 -3.19
N VAL A 46 -10.61 1.21 -4.48
CA VAL A 46 -10.08 2.02 -5.57
C VAL A 46 -10.85 3.33 -5.74
N SER A 47 -12.18 3.32 -5.60
CA SER A 47 -13.00 4.54 -5.68
C SER A 47 -12.77 5.48 -4.49
N ALA A 48 -12.63 4.93 -3.27
CA ALA A 48 -12.29 5.69 -2.08
C ALA A 48 -10.91 6.35 -2.22
N GLY A 49 -9.91 5.60 -2.68
CA GLY A 49 -8.57 6.15 -2.90
C GLY A 49 -8.52 7.20 -4.01
N LEU A 50 -9.29 7.03 -5.09
CA LEU A 50 -9.41 8.04 -6.14
C LEU A 50 -10.05 9.34 -5.62
N SER A 51 -11.10 9.22 -4.81
CA SER A 51 -11.75 10.37 -4.17
C SER A 51 -10.77 11.14 -3.29
N GLU A 52 -9.99 10.44 -2.47
CA GLU A 52 -8.95 11.03 -1.61
C GLU A 52 -7.88 11.75 -2.43
N VAL A 53 -7.34 11.12 -3.47
CA VAL A 53 -6.33 11.74 -4.35
C VAL A 53 -6.86 13.01 -5.00
N ASN A 54 -8.12 13.00 -5.47
CA ASN A 54 -8.75 14.17 -6.06
C ASN A 54 -8.93 15.29 -5.02
N GLN A 55 -9.31 14.96 -3.79
CA GLN A 55 -9.42 15.93 -2.69
C GLN A 55 -8.05 16.55 -2.34
N GLN A 56 -6.98 15.74 -2.33
CA GLN A 56 -5.62 16.23 -2.13
C GLN A 56 -5.19 17.17 -3.26
N ARG A 57 -5.39 16.79 -4.53
CA ARG A 57 -5.08 17.65 -5.69
C ARG A 57 -5.83 18.98 -5.63
N ALA A 58 -7.13 18.95 -5.33
CA ALA A 58 -7.94 20.16 -5.20
C ALA A 58 -7.49 21.04 -4.02
N THR A 59 -7.06 20.43 -2.92
CA THR A 59 -6.51 21.17 -1.77
C THR A 59 -5.19 21.82 -2.10
N ILE A 60 -4.27 21.11 -2.75
CA ILE A 60 -2.99 21.66 -3.22
C ILE A 60 -3.23 22.85 -4.15
N ALA A 61 -4.12 22.71 -5.15
CA ALA A 61 -4.42 23.79 -6.08
C ALA A 61 -4.92 25.06 -5.38
N ARG A 62 -5.83 24.91 -4.39
CA ARG A 62 -6.30 26.04 -3.58
C ARG A 62 -5.19 26.67 -2.73
N LEU A 63 -4.33 25.84 -2.13
CA LEU A 63 -3.23 26.31 -1.28
C LEU A 63 -2.17 27.05 -2.11
N VAL A 64 -1.88 26.61 -3.33
CA VAL A 64 -0.94 27.30 -4.23
C VAL A 64 -1.41 28.71 -4.56
N GLU A 65 -2.71 28.88 -4.84
CA GLU A 65 -3.27 30.21 -5.12
C GLU A 65 -3.27 31.09 -3.86
N ALA A 66 -3.67 30.54 -2.71
CA ALA A 66 -3.65 31.26 -1.44
C ALA A 66 -2.23 31.68 -1.02
N ASP A 67 -1.24 30.79 -1.16
CA ASP A 67 0.17 31.07 -0.90
C ASP A 67 0.70 32.21 -1.77
N ARG A 68 0.30 32.25 -3.05
CA ARG A 68 0.69 33.34 -3.96
C ARG A 68 0.13 34.68 -3.51
N ALA A 69 -1.15 34.73 -3.15
CA ALA A 69 -1.81 35.93 -2.65
C ALA A 69 -1.17 36.43 -1.34
N ASP A 70 -0.95 35.53 -0.39
CA ASP A 70 -0.29 35.82 0.89
C ASP A 70 1.13 36.37 0.67
N ARG A 71 1.93 35.73 -0.19
CA ARG A 71 3.30 36.20 -0.48
C ARG A 71 3.31 37.59 -1.10
N MET A 72 2.42 37.89 -2.04
CA MET A 72 2.34 39.24 -2.62
C MET A 72 1.94 40.29 -1.57
N ALA A 73 1.03 39.95 -0.67
CA ALA A 73 0.62 40.84 0.42
C ALA A 73 1.80 41.14 1.38
N VAL A 74 2.56 40.11 1.78
CA VAL A 74 3.75 40.26 2.61
C VAL A 74 4.83 41.08 1.89
N LEU A 75 5.13 40.78 0.63
CA LEU A 75 6.12 41.51 -0.15
C LEU A 75 5.77 43.00 -0.31
N LYS A 76 4.49 43.34 -0.38
CA LYS A 76 4.03 44.74 -0.43
C LYS A 76 4.15 45.45 0.92
N ALA A 77 4.00 44.71 2.02
CA ALA A 77 4.04 45.27 3.38
C ALA A 77 5.47 45.44 3.91
N GLN A 78 6.39 44.54 3.53
CA GLN A 78 7.77 44.54 4.02
C GLN A 78 8.66 45.48 3.20
N LYS A 79 9.59 46.16 3.86
CA LYS A 79 10.48 47.17 3.24
C LYS A 79 11.87 46.63 2.90
N ASP A 80 12.25 45.51 3.51
CA ASP A 80 13.54 44.88 3.34
C ASP A 80 13.40 43.35 3.10
N TRP A 81 14.45 42.77 2.54
CA TRP A 81 14.47 41.34 2.19
C TRP A 81 14.46 40.42 3.42
N GLY A 82 14.98 40.87 4.56
CA GLY A 82 14.97 40.11 5.81
C GLY A 82 13.56 39.99 6.39
N GLY A 83 12.82 41.11 6.48
CA GLY A 83 11.41 41.14 6.86
C GLY A 83 10.54 40.32 5.89
N ALA A 84 10.78 40.44 4.58
CA ALA A 84 10.11 39.62 3.58
C ALA A 84 10.34 38.12 3.79
N ALA A 85 11.58 37.71 4.08
CA ALA A 85 11.93 36.31 4.37
C ALA A 85 11.37 35.80 5.72
N TYR A 86 11.28 36.68 6.72
CA TYR A 86 10.83 36.35 8.06
C TYR A 86 9.31 36.18 8.15
N TYR A 87 8.56 37.13 7.58
CA TYR A 87 7.09 37.12 7.61
C TYR A 87 6.47 36.35 6.42
N GLY A 88 7.28 36.08 5.39
CA GLY A 88 6.89 35.31 4.23
C GLY A 88 6.81 33.83 4.56
N PHE A 89 5.65 33.25 4.31
CA PHE A 89 5.52 31.81 4.28
C PHE A 89 5.62 31.28 2.86
N HIS A 90 6.06 30.03 2.76
CA HIS A 90 6.23 29.29 1.53
C HIS A 90 5.53 27.94 1.68
N LEU A 91 4.55 27.70 0.82
CA LEU A 91 3.95 26.38 0.69
C LEU A 91 4.95 25.41 0.06
N THR A 92 5.20 24.30 0.75
CA THR A 92 5.86 23.11 0.21
C THR A 92 4.85 21.97 0.18
N PHE A 93 4.84 21.19 -0.89
CA PHE A 93 3.92 20.07 -1.01
C PHE A 93 4.51 18.97 -1.90
N ASP A 94 4.10 17.74 -1.62
CA ASP A 94 4.33 16.58 -2.46
C ASP A 94 3.00 16.28 -3.20
N PRO A 95 2.94 16.35 -4.54
CA PRO A 95 1.74 16.01 -5.29
C PRO A 95 1.50 14.48 -5.30
N PRO A 96 0.24 14.00 -5.28
CA PRO A 96 -0.02 12.57 -5.39
C PRO A 96 0.55 12.00 -6.69
N SER A 97 1.19 10.83 -6.60
CA SER A 97 1.61 10.08 -7.78
C SER A 97 0.42 9.64 -8.63
N ASP A 98 0.70 9.16 -9.85
CA ASP A 98 -0.30 8.62 -10.77
C ASP A 98 -0.91 7.29 -10.29
N PHE A 99 -0.34 6.65 -9.26
CA PHE A 99 -0.81 5.40 -8.65
C PHE A 99 -1.28 5.56 -7.18
N ALA A 100 -1.24 6.77 -6.64
CA ALA A 100 -1.58 7.04 -5.23
C ALA A 100 -3.01 6.62 -4.84
N PHE A 101 -3.92 6.50 -5.82
CA PHE A 101 -5.30 6.07 -5.58
C PHE A 101 -5.40 4.61 -5.14
N ALA A 102 -4.44 3.76 -5.50
CA ALA A 102 -4.40 2.35 -5.10
C ALA A 102 -3.48 2.13 -3.89
N ALA A 103 -2.41 2.92 -3.80
CA ALA A 103 -1.45 2.85 -2.72
C ALA A 103 -1.07 4.26 -2.25
N LEU A 104 -1.73 4.74 -1.19
CA LEU A 104 -1.40 6.05 -0.59
C LEU A 104 0.01 6.05 0.02
N GLY A 105 0.44 4.90 0.55
CA GLY A 105 1.75 4.72 1.15
C GLY A 105 1.99 5.69 2.30
N ARG A 106 3.15 6.34 2.30
CA ARG A 106 3.52 7.32 3.34
C ARG A 106 2.68 8.59 3.35
N ARG A 107 1.84 8.84 2.34
CA ARG A 107 0.94 10.00 2.34
C ARG A 107 -0.20 9.86 3.34
N ASP A 108 -0.44 8.65 3.86
CA ASP A 108 -1.47 8.41 4.87
C ASP A 108 -0.99 8.83 6.28
N ASP A 109 0.28 8.63 6.59
CA ASP A 109 0.86 8.90 7.92
C ASP A 109 1.86 10.07 7.96
N ALA A 110 2.48 10.43 6.84
CA ALA A 110 3.36 11.58 6.71
C ALA A 110 2.61 12.80 6.16
N ALA A 111 3.03 13.98 6.60
CA ALA A 111 2.54 15.22 6.04
C ALA A 111 3.07 15.40 4.60
N TRP A 112 2.15 15.63 3.68
CA TRP A 112 2.43 15.84 2.25
C TRP A 112 2.26 17.31 1.83
N LYS A 113 1.94 18.19 2.78
CA LYS A 113 1.91 19.65 2.62
C LYS A 113 2.44 20.29 3.90
N HIS A 114 3.22 21.35 3.75
CA HIS A 114 3.70 22.17 4.85
C HIS A 114 3.77 23.63 4.43
N ARG A 115 3.68 24.51 5.42
CA ARG A 115 3.89 25.93 5.24
C ARG A 115 5.14 26.29 6.04
N VAL A 116 6.20 26.70 5.36
CA VAL A 116 7.51 26.97 5.99
C VAL A 116 7.90 28.44 5.86
N ARG A 117 8.65 28.95 6.83
CA ARG A 117 9.34 30.25 6.79
C ARG A 117 10.82 30.02 6.54
N MET A 118 11.51 31.05 6.05
CA MET A 118 12.96 30.95 5.82
C MET A 118 13.80 30.87 7.10
N LEU A 119 13.20 31.08 8.28
CA LEU A 119 13.84 30.93 9.58
C LEU A 119 13.50 29.59 10.23
N ALA A 120 14.47 28.93 10.87
CA ALA A 120 14.26 27.71 11.68
C ALA A 120 13.59 26.56 10.89
N LEU A 121 14.09 26.26 9.69
CA LEU A 121 13.53 25.22 8.81
C LEU A 121 13.46 23.84 9.47
N GLU A 122 14.53 23.41 10.16
CA GLU A 122 14.59 22.08 10.80
C GLU A 122 13.51 21.85 11.87
N GLY A 123 12.94 22.90 12.44
CA GLY A 123 11.93 22.78 13.49
C GLY A 123 10.56 22.69 12.86
N GLN A 124 10.40 23.34 11.72
CA GLN A 124 9.16 23.38 10.97
C GLN A 124 8.89 22.07 10.21
N ILE A 125 9.92 21.31 9.82
CA ILE A 125 9.71 19.99 9.15
C ILE A 125 9.04 18.96 10.06
N HIS A 126 9.09 19.17 11.37
CA HIS A 126 8.44 18.32 12.37
C HIS A 126 7.12 18.89 12.90
N GLU A 127 6.72 20.09 12.48
CA GLU A 127 5.39 20.64 12.75
C GLU A 127 4.36 19.85 11.94
N ARG A 128 3.73 18.85 12.58
CA ARG A 128 2.75 17.98 11.92
C ARG A 128 1.55 18.78 11.44
N ASP A 129 1.12 18.50 10.20
CA ASP A 129 -0.22 18.83 9.75
C ASP A 129 -1.20 18.00 10.60
N ALA A 130 -1.96 18.66 11.47
CA ALA A 130 -2.91 18.00 12.36
C ALA A 130 -4.10 17.50 11.54
N GLY A 131 -3.96 16.33 10.93
CA GLY A 131 -5.07 15.58 10.36
C GLY A 131 -6.08 15.16 11.42
N HIS A 132 -7.21 14.60 11.00
CA HIS A 132 -8.25 14.16 11.93
C HIS A 132 -7.75 12.97 12.78
N PRO A 133 -7.52 13.13 14.09
CA PRO A 133 -6.78 12.16 14.90
C PRO A 133 -7.51 10.80 15.00
N VAL A 134 -8.84 10.80 14.94
CA VAL A 134 -9.65 9.56 14.97
C VAL A 134 -9.49 8.75 13.68
N LEU A 135 -9.38 9.41 12.51
CA LEU A 135 -9.22 8.72 11.24
C LEU A 135 -7.80 8.13 11.10
N ALA A 136 -6.80 8.82 11.65
CA ALA A 136 -5.44 8.31 11.76
C ALA A 136 -5.34 7.05 12.65
N LEU A 137 -6.25 6.88 13.62
CA LEU A 137 -6.26 5.73 14.53
C LEU A 137 -6.87 4.46 13.89
N ILE A 138 -7.92 4.62 13.08
CA ILE A 138 -8.65 3.51 12.45
C ILE A 138 -7.89 2.98 11.22
N GLY A 139 -7.09 3.83 10.58
CA GLY A 139 -6.46 3.55 9.30
C GLY A 139 -7.46 3.65 8.14
N ARG A 140 -6.94 3.84 6.92
CA ARG A 140 -7.78 3.95 5.73
C ARG A 140 -7.92 2.61 5.02
N PHE A 141 -9.12 2.34 4.51
CA PHE A 141 -9.36 1.19 3.64
C PHE A 141 -8.95 1.54 2.20
N ASP A 142 -7.71 1.20 1.83
CA ASP A 142 -7.18 1.36 0.48
C ASP A 142 -6.97 0.01 -0.23
N PHE A 143 -6.56 0.04 -1.51
CA PHE A 143 -6.35 -1.19 -2.28
C PHE A 143 -5.16 -2.00 -1.76
N THR A 144 -4.16 -1.35 -1.18
CA THR A 144 -3.00 -2.02 -0.56
C THR A 144 -3.43 -2.84 0.66
N PHE A 145 -4.28 -2.29 1.52
CA PHE A 145 -4.88 -3.00 2.65
C PHE A 145 -5.72 -4.19 2.16
N LEU A 146 -6.57 -3.98 1.16
CA LEU A 146 -7.36 -5.05 0.55
C LEU A 146 -6.46 -6.19 0.06
N ALA A 147 -5.43 -5.86 -0.73
CA ALA A 147 -4.53 -6.83 -1.32
C ALA A 147 -3.71 -7.58 -0.25
N GLY A 148 -3.18 -6.87 0.74
CA GLY A 148 -2.29 -7.42 1.77
C GLY A 148 -3.01 -8.20 2.87
N PHE A 149 -4.22 -7.82 3.26
CA PHE A 149 -4.91 -8.42 4.42
C PHE A 149 -6.15 -9.22 4.02
N VAL A 150 -7.00 -8.69 3.14
CA VAL A 150 -8.31 -9.28 2.87
C VAL A 150 -8.23 -10.39 1.83
N LEU A 151 -7.53 -10.21 0.72
CA LEU A 151 -7.45 -11.22 -0.34
C LEU A 151 -6.85 -12.56 0.14
N PRO A 152 -5.80 -12.59 0.99
CA PRO A 152 -5.33 -13.82 1.61
C PRO A 152 -6.41 -14.56 2.40
N LEU A 153 -7.22 -13.84 3.18
CA LEU A 153 -8.32 -14.45 3.94
C LEU A 153 -9.38 -15.04 3.02
N VAL A 154 -9.73 -14.35 1.93
CA VAL A 154 -10.66 -14.88 0.91
C VAL A 154 -10.09 -16.16 0.28
N LEU A 155 -8.80 -16.18 -0.06
CA LEU A 155 -8.15 -17.38 -0.57
C LEU A 155 -8.18 -18.53 0.45
N ILE A 156 -7.92 -18.25 1.73
CA ILE A 156 -8.00 -19.24 2.80
C ILE A 156 -9.41 -19.85 2.84
N VAL A 157 -10.46 -19.02 2.88
CA VAL A 157 -11.84 -19.51 2.91
C VAL A 157 -12.16 -20.36 1.67
N LEU A 158 -11.75 -19.93 0.48
CA LEU A 158 -12.03 -20.64 -0.77
C LEU A 158 -11.22 -21.93 -0.97
N LEU A 159 -10.10 -22.10 -0.27
CA LEU A 159 -9.14 -23.17 -0.55
C LEU A 159 -8.88 -24.13 0.64
N HIS A 160 -9.19 -23.74 1.88
CA HIS A 160 -8.83 -24.53 3.07
C HIS A 160 -9.43 -25.95 3.06
N ASP A 161 -10.69 -26.08 2.63
CA ASP A 161 -11.42 -27.35 2.64
C ASP A 161 -11.43 -28.06 1.28
N LEU A 162 -10.69 -27.55 0.28
CA LEU A 162 -10.76 -28.03 -1.11
C LEU A 162 -10.60 -29.56 -1.22
N ARG A 163 -9.75 -30.16 -0.40
CA ARG A 163 -9.57 -31.63 -0.31
C ARG A 163 -10.33 -32.24 0.87
N ALA A 164 -10.50 -31.52 1.96
CA ALA A 164 -11.13 -32.03 3.19
C ALA A 164 -12.64 -32.26 3.00
N SER A 165 -13.33 -31.37 2.28
CA SER A 165 -14.75 -31.52 1.91
C SER A 165 -15.01 -32.75 1.05
N GLU A 166 -14.11 -33.07 0.11
CA GLU A 166 -14.25 -34.27 -0.72
C GLU A 166 -13.95 -35.56 0.07
N ARG A 167 -13.09 -35.49 1.09
CA ARG A 167 -12.82 -36.61 2.00
C ARG A 167 -14.02 -36.90 2.88
N THR A 168 -14.61 -35.87 3.48
CA THR A 168 -15.82 -36.00 4.32
C THR A 168 -17.03 -36.47 3.50
N ALA A 169 -17.14 -36.04 2.24
CA ALA A 169 -18.16 -36.53 1.31
C ALA A 169 -17.90 -37.95 0.77
N GLY A 170 -16.78 -38.60 1.13
CA GLY A 170 -16.42 -39.94 0.65
C GLY A 170 -16.07 -40.03 -0.84
N ARG A 171 -15.94 -38.88 -1.54
CA ARG A 171 -15.67 -38.82 -2.99
C ARG A 171 -14.19 -38.72 -3.31
N HIS A 172 -13.35 -38.44 -2.31
CA HIS A 172 -11.93 -38.18 -2.50
C HIS A 172 -11.21 -39.30 -3.26
N ASP A 173 -11.34 -40.54 -2.80
CA ASP A 173 -10.60 -41.68 -3.38
C ASP A 173 -11.07 -41.97 -4.80
N LEU A 174 -12.37 -41.83 -5.08
CA LEU A 174 -12.92 -41.95 -6.44
C LEU A 174 -12.38 -40.85 -7.37
N LEU A 175 -12.32 -39.59 -6.91
CA LEU A 175 -11.76 -38.48 -7.68
C LEU A 175 -10.27 -38.69 -7.97
N VAL A 176 -9.52 -39.18 -6.99
CA VAL A 176 -8.08 -39.47 -7.14
C VAL A 176 -7.85 -40.65 -8.08
N ALA A 177 -8.64 -41.71 -7.98
CA ALA A 177 -8.52 -42.91 -8.83
C ALA A 177 -8.94 -42.66 -10.28
N THR A 178 -9.94 -41.79 -10.50
CA THR A 178 -10.43 -41.43 -11.85
C THR A 178 -9.62 -40.29 -12.48
N ALA A 179 -8.91 -39.49 -11.69
CA ALA A 179 -8.03 -38.46 -12.20
C ALA A 179 -6.73 -39.07 -12.73
N GLY A 180 -6.49 -38.98 -14.04
CA GLY A 180 -5.21 -39.41 -14.63
C GLY A 180 -3.97 -38.74 -14.03
N HIS A 181 -4.11 -37.58 -13.38
CA HIS A 181 -3.11 -36.96 -12.51
C HIS A 181 -3.79 -36.26 -11.33
N SER A 182 -3.77 -36.90 -10.16
CA SER A 182 -4.40 -36.38 -8.94
C SER A 182 -3.90 -34.99 -8.54
N ALA A 183 -2.58 -34.75 -8.54
CA ALA A 183 -2.02 -33.44 -8.20
C ALA A 183 -2.57 -32.32 -9.10
N ARG A 184 -2.66 -32.59 -10.41
CA ARG A 184 -3.14 -31.63 -11.41
C ARG A 184 -4.59 -31.20 -11.16
N LEU A 185 -5.46 -32.13 -10.77
CA LEU A 185 -6.86 -31.83 -10.46
C LEU A 185 -6.95 -30.75 -9.38
N TRP A 186 -6.21 -30.93 -8.28
CA TRP A 186 -6.22 -30.00 -7.15
C TRP A 186 -5.58 -28.65 -7.51
N HIS A 187 -4.48 -28.65 -8.26
CA HIS A 187 -3.86 -27.40 -8.73
C HIS A 187 -4.80 -26.61 -9.65
N LEU A 188 -5.50 -27.27 -10.56
CA LEU A 188 -6.45 -26.62 -11.45
C LEU A 188 -7.64 -26.03 -10.68
N ARG A 189 -8.21 -26.79 -9.72
CA ARG A 189 -9.31 -26.32 -8.87
C ARG A 189 -8.92 -25.11 -8.02
N ALA A 190 -7.70 -25.09 -7.49
CA ALA A 190 -7.17 -23.96 -6.75
C ALA A 190 -6.90 -22.75 -7.67
N ALA A 191 -6.27 -22.99 -8.83
CA ALA A 191 -5.94 -21.95 -9.80
C ALA A 191 -7.18 -21.24 -10.37
N LEU A 192 -8.28 -21.96 -10.63
CA LEU A 192 -9.51 -21.33 -11.10
C LEU A 192 -10.13 -20.42 -10.03
N ARG A 193 -10.18 -20.86 -8.76
CA ARG A 193 -10.67 -20.07 -7.63
C ARG A 193 -9.83 -18.82 -7.39
N ALA A 194 -8.50 -18.99 -7.33
CA ALA A 194 -7.55 -17.90 -7.16
C ALA A 194 -7.53 -16.95 -8.37
N GLY A 195 -7.69 -17.47 -9.58
CA GLY A 195 -7.76 -16.69 -10.81
C GLY A 195 -8.97 -15.75 -10.83
N GLY A 196 -10.13 -16.20 -10.35
CA GLY A 196 -11.28 -15.31 -10.20
C GLY A 196 -11.06 -14.22 -9.15
N VAL A 197 -10.43 -14.54 -8.01
CA VAL A 197 -10.03 -13.52 -7.02
C VAL A 197 -9.08 -12.49 -7.65
N PHE A 198 -8.08 -12.94 -8.41
CA PHE A 198 -7.16 -12.06 -9.14
C PHE A 198 -7.91 -11.15 -10.12
N VAL A 199 -8.78 -11.71 -10.96
CA VAL A 199 -9.55 -10.92 -11.94
C VAL A 199 -10.46 -9.91 -11.26
N CYS A 200 -11.20 -10.32 -10.22
CA CYS A 200 -12.08 -9.42 -9.47
C CYS A 200 -11.32 -8.29 -8.78
N ALA A 201 -10.09 -8.52 -8.34
CA ALA A 201 -9.24 -7.49 -7.74
C ALA A 201 -8.54 -6.60 -8.76
N ALA A 202 -7.97 -7.19 -9.81
CA ALA A 202 -7.20 -6.49 -10.82
C ALA A 202 -8.08 -5.66 -11.76
N LEU A 203 -9.32 -6.10 -12.05
CA LEU A 203 -10.19 -5.42 -13.01
C LEU A 203 -10.51 -3.97 -12.58
N PRO A 204 -11.02 -3.68 -11.36
CA PRO A 204 -11.23 -2.30 -10.92
C PRO A 204 -9.94 -1.47 -10.90
N LEU A 205 -8.83 -2.08 -10.47
CA LEU A 205 -7.52 -1.44 -10.43
C LEU A 205 -7.07 -0.97 -11.82
N VAL A 206 -7.15 -1.85 -12.83
CA VAL A 206 -6.73 -1.56 -14.20
C VAL A 206 -7.66 -0.53 -14.85
N VAL A 207 -8.98 -0.68 -14.65
CA VAL A 207 -9.97 0.27 -15.20
C VAL A 207 -9.73 1.67 -14.63
N THR A 208 -9.67 1.81 -13.31
CA THR A 208 -9.47 3.12 -12.68
C THR A 208 -8.10 3.69 -12.96
N GLY A 209 -7.05 2.87 -12.96
CA GLY A 209 -5.70 3.31 -13.30
C GLY A 209 -5.60 3.85 -14.73
N SER A 210 -6.25 3.16 -15.68
CA SER A 210 -6.30 3.62 -17.08
C SER A 210 -7.05 4.95 -17.22
N LEU A 211 -8.18 5.11 -16.50
CA LEU A 211 -8.96 6.36 -16.50
C LEU A 211 -8.23 7.51 -15.79
N SER A 212 -7.41 7.20 -14.79
CA SER A 212 -6.66 8.19 -13.99
C SER A 212 -5.33 8.60 -14.61
N GLY A 213 -4.97 8.02 -15.76
CA GLY A 213 -3.72 8.30 -16.46
C GLY A 213 -2.48 7.65 -15.82
N THR A 214 -2.66 6.57 -15.04
CA THR A 214 -1.53 5.80 -14.51
C THR A 214 -0.73 5.18 -15.64
N THR A 215 0.59 5.27 -15.52
CA THR A 215 1.51 4.67 -16.48
C THR A 215 1.29 3.16 -16.64
N VAL A 216 1.26 2.67 -17.88
CA VAL A 216 1.00 1.25 -18.19
C VAL A 216 1.99 0.31 -17.49
N SER A 217 3.28 0.69 -17.42
CA SER A 217 4.30 -0.09 -16.73
C SER A 217 4.00 -0.24 -15.23
N THR A 218 3.54 0.82 -14.57
CA THR A 218 3.12 0.81 -13.16
C THR A 218 1.93 -0.13 -12.95
N LEU A 219 0.91 -0.07 -13.82
CA LEU A 219 -0.24 -0.98 -13.74
C LEU A 219 0.13 -2.45 -13.96
N LEU A 220 1.00 -2.72 -14.94
CA LEU A 220 1.48 -4.08 -15.19
C LEU A 220 2.29 -4.61 -14.01
N MET A 221 3.17 -3.77 -13.43
CA MET A 221 3.93 -4.13 -12.23
C MET A 221 3.03 -4.39 -11.04
N ALA A 222 2.01 -3.55 -10.82
CA ALA A 222 1.04 -3.73 -9.75
C ALA A 222 0.26 -5.04 -9.92
N CYS A 223 -0.22 -5.34 -11.14
CA CYS A 223 -0.88 -6.60 -11.45
C CYS A 223 0.06 -7.80 -11.26
N ALA A 224 1.32 -7.69 -11.65
CA ALA A 224 2.31 -8.75 -11.48
C ALA A 224 2.61 -9.03 -10.01
N LEU A 225 2.78 -8.00 -9.19
CA LEU A 225 2.98 -8.11 -7.75
C LEU A 225 1.75 -8.71 -7.05
N LEU A 226 0.55 -8.24 -7.42
CA LEU A 226 -0.70 -8.82 -6.93
C LEU A 226 -0.80 -10.31 -7.29
N LEU A 227 -0.54 -10.66 -8.55
CA LEU A 227 -0.55 -12.05 -9.00
C LEU A 227 0.46 -12.90 -8.22
N ALA A 228 1.70 -12.42 -8.06
CA ALA A 228 2.74 -13.12 -7.31
C ALA A 228 2.33 -13.36 -5.85
N TYR A 229 1.74 -12.35 -5.21
CA TYR A 229 1.26 -12.44 -3.84
C TYR A 229 0.10 -13.43 -3.69
N LEU A 230 -0.88 -13.41 -4.61
CA LEU A 230 -1.98 -14.38 -4.62
C LEU A 230 -1.50 -15.80 -4.93
N LEU A 231 -0.50 -15.96 -5.82
CA LEU A 231 0.11 -17.26 -6.10
C LEU A 231 0.83 -17.82 -4.87
N PHE A 232 1.55 -16.97 -4.12
CA PHE A 232 2.16 -17.35 -2.84
C PHE A 232 1.11 -17.91 -1.86
N TRP A 233 0.04 -17.15 -1.60
CA TRP A 233 -1.02 -17.60 -0.69
C TRP A 233 -1.79 -18.81 -1.20
N THR A 234 -2.03 -18.90 -2.50
CA THR A 234 -2.62 -20.09 -3.13
C THR A 234 -1.73 -21.32 -2.92
N GLY A 235 -0.41 -21.15 -3.04
CA GLY A 235 0.58 -22.20 -2.76
C GLY A 235 0.54 -22.67 -1.30
N VAL A 236 0.54 -21.72 -0.35
CA VAL A 236 0.42 -22.01 1.09
C VAL A 236 -0.89 -22.75 1.40
N CYS A 237 -2.01 -22.28 0.88
CA CYS A 237 -3.31 -22.93 1.05
C CYS A 237 -3.33 -24.33 0.44
N ALA A 238 -2.80 -24.51 -0.77
CA ALA A 238 -2.74 -25.81 -1.44
C ALA A 238 -1.83 -26.81 -0.71
N ALA A 239 -0.72 -26.33 -0.12
CA ALA A 239 0.20 -27.14 0.68
C ALA A 239 -0.49 -27.63 1.96
N LEU A 240 -1.14 -26.73 2.72
CA LEU A 240 -1.85 -27.14 3.94
C LEU A 240 -3.12 -27.94 3.65
N ALA A 241 -3.84 -27.67 2.55
CA ALA A 241 -4.98 -28.49 2.14
C ALA A 241 -4.59 -29.93 1.76
N ALA A 242 -3.33 -30.16 1.39
CA ALA A 242 -2.79 -31.51 1.16
C ALA A 242 -2.58 -32.31 2.46
N TRP A 243 -2.53 -31.64 3.61
CA TRP A 243 -2.44 -32.29 4.92
C TRP A 243 -3.71 -33.10 5.21
N ARG A 244 -3.54 -34.33 5.69
CA ARG A 244 -4.65 -35.26 6.00
C ARG A 244 -5.34 -34.93 7.33
N GLN A 245 -5.72 -33.66 7.52
CA GLN A 245 -6.49 -33.17 8.66
C GLN A 245 -7.90 -32.76 8.25
N THR A 246 -8.75 -32.46 9.24
CA THR A 246 -10.08 -31.90 9.01
C THR A 246 -9.99 -30.47 8.45
N GLY A 247 -11.06 -30.00 7.81
CA GLY A 247 -11.10 -28.65 7.23
C GLY A 247 -10.91 -27.57 8.30
N GLU A 248 -11.46 -27.78 9.49
CA GLU A 248 -11.39 -26.86 10.62
C GLU A 248 -9.94 -26.68 11.11
N VAL A 249 -9.16 -27.77 11.20
CA VAL A 249 -7.75 -27.72 11.60
C VAL A 249 -6.92 -26.98 10.55
N ILE A 250 -7.19 -27.23 9.26
CA ILE A 250 -6.49 -26.55 8.16
C ILE A 250 -6.82 -25.05 8.17
N LEU A 251 -8.10 -24.69 8.37
CA LEU A 251 -8.55 -23.31 8.48
C LEU A 251 -7.85 -22.59 9.64
N ALA A 252 -7.89 -23.18 10.84
CA ALA A 252 -7.27 -22.60 12.02
C ALA A 252 -5.75 -22.39 11.82
N THR A 253 -5.07 -23.36 11.20
CA THR A 253 -3.64 -23.26 10.90
C THR A 253 -3.34 -22.16 9.89
N LEU A 254 -4.13 -22.05 8.82
CA LEU A 254 -3.98 -21.00 7.80
C LEU A 254 -4.24 -19.60 8.39
N VAL A 255 -5.27 -19.46 9.22
CA VAL A 255 -5.56 -18.19 9.90
C VAL A 255 -4.45 -17.83 10.88
N ALA A 256 -3.94 -18.79 11.65
CA ALA A 256 -2.80 -18.55 12.55
C ALA A 256 -1.54 -18.12 11.77
N LEU A 257 -1.26 -18.76 10.63
CA LEU A 257 -0.15 -18.38 9.76
C LEU A 257 -0.35 -16.97 9.15
N TRP A 258 -1.57 -16.63 8.77
CA TRP A 258 -1.93 -15.29 8.31
C TRP A 258 -1.72 -14.23 9.40
N ILE A 259 -2.15 -14.48 10.63
CA ILE A 259 -1.89 -13.57 11.76
C ILE A 259 -0.38 -13.41 11.98
N LEU A 260 0.35 -14.53 11.97
CA LEU A 260 1.79 -14.52 12.18
C LEU A 260 2.51 -13.67 11.12
N LEU A 261 2.27 -13.95 9.83
CA LEU A 261 2.98 -13.31 8.72
C LEU A 261 2.46 -11.89 8.43
N GLY A 262 1.17 -11.65 8.56
CA GLY A 262 0.53 -10.38 8.22
C GLY A 262 0.55 -9.35 9.36
N VAL A 263 0.59 -9.79 10.62
CA VAL A 263 0.45 -8.89 11.78
C VAL A 263 1.66 -8.99 12.72
N VAL A 264 1.96 -10.20 13.21
CA VAL A 264 2.97 -10.37 14.27
C VAL A 264 4.37 -10.07 13.78
N VAL A 265 4.77 -10.65 12.64
CA VAL A 265 6.11 -10.44 12.06
C VAL A 265 6.35 -8.97 11.71
N PRO A 266 5.45 -8.25 11.01
CA PRO A 266 5.63 -6.82 10.74
C PRO A 266 5.70 -5.97 12.01
N ALA A 267 4.84 -6.21 13.00
CA ALA A 267 4.84 -5.47 14.26
C ALA A 267 6.13 -5.70 15.06
N ALA A 268 6.57 -6.95 15.18
CA ALA A 268 7.83 -7.28 15.84
C ALA A 268 9.03 -6.67 15.10
N GLY A 269 9.02 -6.71 13.77
CA GLY A 269 10.04 -6.07 12.93
C GLY A 269 10.12 -4.57 13.16
N ARG A 270 8.97 -3.88 13.20
CA ARG A 270 8.91 -2.45 13.53
C ARG A 270 9.49 -2.15 14.90
N MET A 271 9.08 -2.91 15.93
CA MET A 271 9.59 -2.74 17.29
C MET A 271 11.09 -3.01 17.38
N ALA A 272 11.61 -3.98 16.63
CA ALA A 272 13.05 -4.26 16.59
C ALA A 272 13.83 -3.11 15.95
N ILE A 273 13.33 -2.54 14.85
CA ILE A 273 13.94 -1.38 14.18
C ILE A 273 13.93 -0.17 15.10
N ASP A 274 12.79 0.14 15.73
CA ASP A 274 12.66 1.31 16.62
C ASP A 274 13.61 1.22 17.84
N ARG A 275 13.94 0.01 18.30
CA ARG A 275 14.95 -0.20 19.36
C ARG A 275 16.39 -0.15 18.85
N ALA A 276 16.65 -0.63 17.64
CA ALA A 276 17.99 -0.68 17.07
C ALA A 276 18.46 0.69 16.56
N VAL A 277 17.52 1.55 16.15
CA VAL A 277 17.80 2.88 15.59
C VAL A 277 17.02 3.92 16.41
N PRO A 278 17.54 4.36 17.57
CA PRO A 278 16.87 5.37 18.38
C PRO A 278 16.87 6.72 17.64
N VAL A 279 15.69 7.17 17.23
CA VAL A 279 15.47 8.49 16.64
C VAL A 279 14.78 9.36 17.70
N PRO A 280 15.28 10.58 18.00
CA PRO A 280 14.61 11.50 18.90
C PRO A 280 13.17 11.74 18.45
N SER A 281 12.24 11.96 19.39
CA SER A 281 10.87 12.26 18.99
C SER A 281 10.85 13.59 18.24
N GLY A 282 9.99 13.71 17.22
CA GLY A 282 9.85 14.98 16.50
C GLY A 282 9.50 16.15 17.43
N ALA A 283 8.80 15.88 18.54
CA ALA A 283 8.49 16.89 19.55
C ALA A 283 9.75 17.39 20.29
N ASP A 284 10.66 16.49 20.65
CA ASP A 284 11.93 16.86 21.29
C ASP A 284 12.82 17.67 20.35
N ILE A 285 12.84 17.31 19.06
CA ILE A 285 13.58 18.07 18.03
C ILE A 285 13.01 19.48 17.90
N VAL A 286 11.68 19.60 17.79
CA VAL A 286 11.00 20.90 17.74
C VAL A 286 11.30 21.74 18.98
N MET A 287 11.25 21.12 20.17
CA MET A 287 11.49 21.85 21.43
C MET A 287 12.94 22.32 21.53
N THR A 288 13.91 21.42 21.32
CA THR A 288 15.35 21.73 21.35
C THR A 288 15.68 22.87 20.40
N GLN A 289 15.09 22.86 19.21
CA GLN A 289 15.32 23.93 18.25
C GLN A 289 14.67 25.25 18.64
N ARG A 290 13.46 25.21 19.21
CA ARG A 290 12.82 26.44 19.71
C ARG A 290 13.64 27.07 20.83
N GLU A 291 14.17 26.26 21.75
CA GLU A 291 15.09 26.72 22.79
C GLU A 291 16.36 27.31 22.16
N ALA A 292 17.05 26.56 21.30
CA ALA A 292 18.29 27.02 20.67
C ALA A 292 18.10 28.31 19.83
N VAL A 293 16.98 28.44 19.11
CA VAL A 293 16.66 29.66 18.35
C VAL A 293 16.34 30.82 19.28
N ASN A 294 15.59 30.59 20.37
CA ASN A 294 15.26 31.63 21.34
C ASN A 294 16.52 32.11 22.09
N ASP A 295 17.34 31.20 22.58
CA ASP A 295 18.60 31.50 23.28
C ASP A 295 19.58 32.26 22.36
N ALA A 296 19.55 31.99 21.06
CA ALA A 296 20.39 32.70 20.10
C ALA A 296 20.05 34.21 19.96
N TRP A 297 18.86 34.65 20.38
CA TRP A 297 18.53 36.08 20.42
C TRP A 297 19.26 36.83 21.53
N ASP A 298 19.71 36.15 22.58
CA ASP A 298 20.49 36.75 23.68
C ASP A 298 21.98 36.91 23.33
N LEU A 299 22.43 36.31 22.22
CA LEU A 299 23.82 36.40 21.77
C LEU A 299 24.09 37.73 21.04
N PRO A 300 25.28 38.33 21.22
CA PRO A 300 25.69 39.46 20.38
C PRO A 300 25.70 39.06 18.91
N LYS A 301 25.15 39.91 18.03
CA LYS A 301 25.11 39.69 16.57
C LYS A 301 26.48 39.28 15.99
N THR A 302 27.55 39.87 16.51
CA THR A 302 28.94 39.60 16.07
C THR A 302 29.32 38.14 16.23
N THR A 303 28.83 37.46 17.27
CA THR A 303 29.09 36.03 17.51
C THR A 303 28.55 35.18 16.36
N THR A 304 27.30 35.42 15.95
CA THR A 304 26.66 34.69 14.85
C THR A 304 27.25 35.07 13.50
N MET A 305 27.51 36.37 13.27
CA MET A 305 28.03 36.85 11.99
C MET A 305 29.48 36.46 11.74
N ALA A 306 30.35 36.40 12.76
CA ALA A 306 31.72 35.95 12.60
C ALA A 306 31.78 34.49 12.09
N ALA A 307 31.02 33.60 12.71
CA ALA A 307 30.93 32.20 12.29
C ALA A 307 30.29 32.02 10.90
N PHE A 308 29.41 32.94 10.49
CA PHE A 308 28.85 32.95 9.14
C PHE A 308 29.90 33.35 8.09
N VAL A 309 30.65 34.43 8.33
CA VAL A 309 31.68 34.94 7.42
C VAL A 309 32.82 33.93 7.25
N GLU A 310 33.21 33.24 8.32
CA GLU A 310 34.23 32.19 8.26
C GLU A 310 33.86 31.09 7.25
N ARG A 311 32.58 30.67 7.22
CA ARG A 311 32.10 29.65 6.27
C ARG A 311 31.74 30.21 4.90
N HIS A 312 31.39 31.49 4.83
CA HIS A 312 30.94 32.14 3.60
C HIS A 312 31.66 33.48 3.37
N PRO A 313 32.98 33.45 3.11
CA PRO A 313 33.79 34.66 3.00
C PRO A 313 33.34 35.60 1.87
N GLN A 314 32.67 35.08 0.83
CA GLN A 314 32.10 35.88 -0.25
C GLN A 314 31.04 36.90 0.21
N TRP A 315 30.46 36.69 1.40
CA TRP A 315 29.45 37.58 1.97
C TRP A 315 30.00 38.48 3.07
N ALA A 316 31.32 38.49 3.31
CA ALA A 316 31.95 39.27 4.39
C ALA A 316 31.58 40.75 4.38
N ALA A 317 31.44 41.34 3.18
CA ALA A 317 31.05 42.75 3.00
C ALA A 317 29.64 43.08 3.53
N TYR A 318 28.80 42.07 3.76
CA TYR A 318 27.42 42.22 4.22
C TYR A 318 27.22 41.84 5.70
N ALA A 319 28.29 41.47 6.41
CA ALA A 319 28.21 40.90 7.76
C ALA A 319 28.41 41.89 8.91
N ALA A 320 28.61 43.19 8.61
CA ALA A 320 28.69 44.28 9.59
C ALA A 320 27.35 44.50 10.30
#